data_AF-A0A0D6NMS8-F1
#
_entry.id   AF-A0A0D6NMS8-F1
#
_cell.length_a   1.000
_cell.length_b   1.000
_cell.length_c   1.000
_cell.angle_alpha   90.00
_cell.angle_beta   90.00
_cell.angle_gamma   90.00
#
_symmetry.space_group_name_H-M   'P 1'
#
loop_
_entity.id
_entity.type
_entity.pdbx_description
1 polymer ?
#
loop_
_entity_poly.entity_id
_entity_poly.type
_entity_poly.pdbx_seq_one_letter_code
_entity_poly.pdbx_strand_id
1 'polypeptide(L)'
;MKNDSISRKPFSIPAHTHQVCEKPVRYFAPVNGSLDFPFVSLDDVLNAMPIPNDQKRIVAEKLSIGEYADAVRVINTNGGQTAIVPHYICNGLIHAFTENGLISPRFGAQITMGSYSAFKSINKGMSAQDRVSAMFSIVKQDRDDDMAIEGDAA
;
A
#
# COMPACT_ATOMS: atom_id res chain seq x y z
N MET A 1 25.83 9.66 -32.84
CA MET A 1 24.64 9.02 -32.24
C MET A 1 24.91 8.86 -30.76
N LYS A 2 24.24 9.64 -29.90
CA LYS A 2 24.36 9.48 -28.44
C LYS A 2 23.35 8.41 -28.03
N ASN A 3 23.82 7.29 -27.49
CA ASN A 3 22.99 6.23 -26.98
C ASN A 3 22.25 6.75 -25.74
N ASP A 4 20.93 6.91 -25.86
CA ASP A 4 20.04 7.07 -24.72
C ASP A 4 20.04 5.76 -23.92
N SER A 5 20.93 5.66 -22.94
CA SER A 5 20.78 4.69 -21.86
C SER A 5 19.60 5.13 -21.01
N ILE A 6 18.38 4.79 -21.47
CA ILE A 6 17.19 4.80 -20.63
C ILE A 6 17.49 3.83 -19.48
N SER A 7 17.87 4.39 -18.32
CA SER A 7 17.96 3.67 -17.06
C SER A 7 16.57 3.13 -16.73
N ARG A 8 16.22 1.96 -17.30
CA ARG A 8 14.98 1.26 -17.00
C ARG A 8 15.04 0.90 -15.53
N LYS A 9 14.29 1.61 -14.69
CA LYS A 9 14.09 1.22 -13.29
C LYS A 9 13.73 -0.27 -13.25
N PRO A 10 14.37 -1.08 -12.40
CA PRO A 10 14.09 -2.52 -12.34
C PRO A 10 12.61 -2.75 -12.05
N PHE A 11 12.03 -3.78 -12.67
CA PHE A 11 10.65 -4.17 -12.40
C PHE A 11 10.49 -4.57 -10.93
N SER A 12 9.49 -4.00 -10.27
CA SER A 12 9.14 -4.35 -8.90
C SER A 12 8.40 -5.70 -8.89
N ILE A 13 8.93 -6.65 -8.12
CA ILE A 13 8.32 -7.96 -7.90
C ILE A 13 7.43 -7.87 -6.64
N PRO A 14 6.17 -8.34 -6.68
CA PRO A 14 5.34 -8.42 -5.48
C PRO A 14 6.01 -9.26 -4.41
N ALA A 15 6.07 -8.75 -3.18
CA ALA A 15 6.51 -9.51 -2.01
C ALA A 15 5.49 -10.60 -1.63
N HIS A 16 4.22 -10.36 -1.93
CA HIS A 16 3.13 -11.32 -1.73
C HIS A 16 1.95 -10.97 -2.64
N THR A 17 1.17 -11.99 -3.01
CA THR A 17 -0.13 -11.82 -3.66
C THR A 17 -1.17 -12.55 -2.82
N HIS A 18 -2.23 -11.85 -2.43
CA HIS A 18 -3.32 -12.38 -1.62
C HIS A 18 -4.62 -12.43 -2.41
N GLN A 19 -5.50 -13.38 -2.13
CA GLN A 19 -6.83 -13.44 -2.76
C GLN A 19 -7.85 -12.67 -1.91
N VAL A 20 -8.47 -11.65 -2.52
CA VAL A 20 -9.50 -10.80 -1.90
C VAL A 20 -10.73 -10.83 -2.80
N CYS A 21 -11.85 -11.33 -2.29
CA CYS A 21 -13.06 -11.54 -3.10
C CYS A 21 -12.76 -12.25 -4.45
N GLU A 22 -11.97 -13.33 -4.41
CA GLU A 22 -11.54 -14.13 -5.58
C GLU A 22 -10.65 -13.39 -6.60
N LYS A 23 -10.21 -12.17 -6.27
CA LYS A 23 -9.32 -11.37 -7.09
C LYS A 23 -7.94 -11.25 -6.44
N PRO A 24 -6.86 -11.37 -7.22
CA PRO A 24 -5.51 -11.25 -6.69
C PRO A 24 -5.20 -9.79 -6.36
N VAL A 25 -4.65 -9.55 -5.17
CA VAL A 25 -4.13 -8.26 -4.72
C VAL A 25 -2.65 -8.38 -4.43
N ARG A 26 -1.83 -7.60 -5.14
CA ARG A 26 -0.37 -7.59 -5.01
C ARG A 26 0.07 -6.61 -3.92
N TYR A 27 1.05 -7.05 -3.15
CA TYR A 27 1.71 -6.28 -2.10
C TYR A 27 3.20 -6.19 -2.40
N PHE A 28 3.80 -5.04 -2.14
CA PHE A 28 5.17 -4.71 -2.49
C PHE A 28 5.96 -4.27 -1.26
N ALA A 29 7.26 -4.52 -1.29
CA ALA A 29 8.15 -4.01 -0.26
C ALA A 29 8.19 -2.47 -0.29
N PRO A 30 8.41 -1.81 0.87
CA PRO A 30 8.68 -0.38 0.92
C PRO A 30 9.82 0.01 -0.04
N VAL A 31 9.62 1.09 -0.79
CA VAL A 31 10.46 1.48 -1.93
C VAL A 31 11.92 1.77 -1.53
N ASN A 32 12.15 2.10 -0.26
CA ASN A 32 13.48 2.47 0.27
C ASN A 32 14.10 1.38 1.15
N GLY A 33 13.49 0.19 1.25
CA GLY A 33 13.93 -0.84 2.21
C GLY A 33 13.75 -0.43 3.68
N SER A 34 12.96 0.62 3.94
CA SER A 34 12.56 0.99 5.29
C SER A 34 11.81 -0.17 5.95
N LEU A 35 11.96 -0.26 7.26
CA LEU A 35 11.07 -1.06 8.08
C LEU A 35 9.75 -0.30 8.11
N ASP A 36 8.79 -0.74 7.31
CA ASP A 36 7.47 -0.11 7.17
C ASP A 36 6.45 -1.18 6.73
N PHE A 37 5.16 -0.86 6.82
CA PHE A 37 4.11 -1.67 6.26
C PHE A 37 4.26 -1.82 4.74
N PRO A 38 3.84 -2.97 4.18
CA PRO A 38 3.90 -3.18 2.74
C PRO A 38 3.03 -2.17 2.00
N PHE A 39 3.50 -1.76 0.83
CA PHE A 39 2.67 -1.05 -0.14
C PHE A 39 1.69 -2.05 -0.77
N VAL A 40 0.51 -1.58 -1.13
CA VAL A 40 -0.54 -2.39 -1.79
C VAL A 40 -0.88 -1.80 -3.15
N SER A 41 -1.10 -2.66 -4.15
CA SER A 41 -1.60 -2.22 -5.46
C SER A 41 -3.00 -1.62 -5.33
N LEU A 42 -3.11 -0.32 -5.60
CA LEU A 42 -4.39 0.39 -5.62
C LEU A 42 -5.29 -0.17 -6.73
N ASP A 43 -4.73 -0.46 -7.90
CA ASP A 43 -5.49 -0.99 -9.04
C ASP A 43 -6.10 -2.35 -8.70
N ASP A 44 -5.33 -3.23 -8.05
CA ASP A 44 -5.81 -4.55 -7.67
C ASP A 44 -6.90 -4.45 -6.58
N VAL A 45 -6.73 -3.54 -5.61
CA VAL A 45 -7.72 -3.28 -4.55
C VAL A 45 -9.02 -2.76 -5.14
N LEU A 46 -8.96 -1.74 -6.01
CA LEU A 46 -10.15 -1.21 -6.68
C LEU A 46 -10.82 -2.28 -7.55
N ASN A 47 -10.04 -3.12 -8.23
CA ASN A 47 -10.57 -4.25 -8.98
C ASN A 47 -11.27 -5.27 -8.06
N ALA A 48 -10.71 -5.53 -6.87
CA ALA A 48 -11.27 -6.43 -5.86
C ALA A 48 -12.53 -5.87 -5.18
N MET A 49 -12.65 -4.55 -5.05
CA MET A 49 -13.78 -3.91 -4.37
C MET A 49 -15.12 -4.18 -5.09
N PRO A 50 -16.17 -4.57 -4.34
CA PRO A 50 -17.51 -4.82 -4.88
C PRO A 50 -18.32 -3.53 -5.07
N ILE A 51 -17.70 -2.46 -5.57
CA ILE A 51 -18.34 -1.18 -5.84
C ILE A 51 -18.44 -0.89 -7.35
N PRO A 52 -19.34 0.01 -7.79
CA PRO A 52 -19.44 0.45 -9.18
C PRO A 52 -18.16 1.10 -9.74
N ASN A 53 -17.94 1.01 -11.06
CA ASN A 53 -16.71 1.50 -11.72
C ASN A 53 -16.55 3.02 -11.67
N ASP A 54 -17.64 3.78 -11.68
CA ASP A 54 -17.67 5.23 -11.48
C ASP A 54 -17.11 5.61 -10.09
N GLN A 55 -17.49 4.88 -9.05
CA GLN A 55 -16.94 5.10 -7.70
C GLN A 55 -15.45 4.77 -7.65
N LYS A 56 -15.01 3.68 -8.30
CA LYS A 56 -13.57 3.33 -8.40
C LYS A 56 -12.77 4.44 -9.08
N ARG A 57 -13.33 5.01 -10.15
CA ARG A 57 -12.70 6.11 -10.88
C ARG A 57 -12.56 7.36 -10.00
N ILE A 58 -13.60 7.71 -9.24
CA ILE A 58 -13.55 8.84 -8.31
C ILE A 58 -12.46 8.63 -7.26
N VAL A 59 -12.34 7.42 -6.70
CA VAL A 59 -11.27 7.10 -5.74
C VAL A 59 -9.89 7.24 -6.38
N ALA A 60 -9.68 6.62 -7.54
CA ALA A 60 -8.39 6.69 -8.24
C ALA A 60 -8.01 8.14 -8.55
N GLU A 61 -8.97 8.95 -9.01
CA GLU A 61 -8.78 10.37 -9.26
C GLU A 61 -8.41 11.12 -7.98
N LYS A 62 -9.20 10.99 -6.91
CA LYS A 62 -8.97 11.69 -5.64
C LYS A 62 -7.67 11.31 -4.97
N LEU A 63 -7.25 10.05 -5.06
CA LEU A 63 -5.94 9.63 -4.56
C LEU A 63 -4.80 10.17 -5.43
N SER A 64 -5.01 10.38 -6.73
CA SER A 64 -3.96 10.84 -7.64
C SER A 64 -3.77 12.37 -7.66
N ILE A 65 -4.79 13.15 -7.27
CA ILE A 65 -4.73 14.63 -7.30
C ILE A 65 -5.04 15.30 -5.96
N GLY A 66 -5.43 14.53 -4.95
CA GLY A 66 -5.82 15.03 -3.64
C GLY A 66 -4.68 15.06 -2.63
N GLU A 67 -5.06 15.12 -1.35
CA GLU A 67 -4.13 15.24 -0.20
C GLU A 67 -3.15 14.07 -0.06
N TYR A 68 -3.45 12.94 -0.70
CA TYR A 68 -2.61 11.73 -0.68
C TYR A 68 -1.81 11.50 -1.98
N ALA A 69 -1.81 12.46 -2.90
CA ALA A 69 -1.20 12.30 -4.23
C ALA A 69 0.30 12.02 -4.18
N ASP A 70 1.00 12.58 -3.20
CA ASP A 70 2.43 12.37 -2.94
C ASP A 70 2.75 10.95 -2.41
N ALA A 71 1.80 10.33 -1.72
CA ALA A 71 1.91 8.98 -1.22
C ALA A 71 1.63 7.89 -2.28
N VAL A 72 0.87 8.22 -3.33
CA VAL A 72 0.63 7.32 -4.47
C VAL A 72 1.89 7.23 -5.33
N ARG A 73 2.38 6.00 -5.55
CA ARG A 73 3.55 5.75 -6.39
C ARG A 73 3.20 4.87 -7.57
N VAL A 74 3.72 5.19 -8.75
CA VAL A 74 3.60 4.31 -9.92
C VAL A 74 4.88 3.51 -10.07
N ILE A 75 4.72 2.18 -10.12
CA ILE A 75 5.84 1.24 -10.30
C ILE A 75 5.64 0.41 -11.57
N ASN A 76 6.74 0.01 -12.21
CA ASN A 76 6.72 -0.95 -13.31
C ASN A 76 6.75 -2.36 -12.73
N THR A 77 5.85 -3.23 -13.17
CA THR A 77 5.86 -4.67 -12.87
C THR A 77 5.96 -5.46 -14.17
N ASN A 78 6.25 -6.76 -14.08
CA ASN A 78 6.24 -7.64 -15.26
C ASN A 78 4.88 -7.66 -15.98
N GLY A 79 3.78 -7.36 -15.27
CA GLY A 79 2.43 -7.28 -15.82
C GLY A 79 2.01 -5.89 -16.29
N GLY A 80 2.94 -4.92 -16.35
CA GLY A 80 2.66 -3.53 -16.67
C GLY A 80 2.79 -2.60 -15.47
N GLN A 81 2.40 -1.34 -15.65
CA GLN A 81 2.41 -0.34 -14.58
C GLN A 81 1.27 -0.54 -13.62
N THR A 82 1.49 -0.22 -12.35
CA THR A 82 0.44 -0.17 -11.34
C THR A 82 0.72 0.92 -10.32
N ALA A 83 -0.34 1.55 -9.83
CA ALA A 83 -0.27 2.47 -8.71
C ALA A 83 -0.26 1.69 -7.39
N ILE A 84 0.65 2.05 -6.50
CA ILE A 84 0.75 1.50 -5.15
C ILE A 84 0.54 2.60 -4.12
N VAL A 85 -0.04 2.21 -2.99
CA VAL A 85 -0.28 3.10 -1.85
C VAL A 85 0.20 2.45 -0.55
N PRO A 86 0.60 3.26 0.45
CA PRO A 86 0.80 2.78 1.81
C PRO A 86 -0.43 2.06 2.37
N HIS A 87 -0.19 1.10 3.26
CA HIS A 87 -1.24 0.31 3.89
C HIS A 87 -2.29 1.17 4.61
N TYR A 88 -1.86 2.19 5.36
CA TYR A 88 -2.76 3.03 6.16
C TYR A 88 -3.75 3.82 5.28
N ILE A 89 -3.32 4.32 4.12
CA ILE A 89 -4.21 5.00 3.15
C ILE A 89 -5.25 4.02 2.61
N CYS A 90 -4.82 2.82 2.23
CA CYS A 90 -5.74 1.78 1.76
C CYS A 90 -6.75 1.40 2.87
N ASN A 91 -6.29 1.29 4.11
CA ASN A 91 -7.16 0.94 5.23
C ASN A 91 -8.17 2.05 5.56
N GLY A 92 -7.75 3.32 5.54
CA GLY A 92 -8.65 4.47 5.71
C GLY A 92 -9.74 4.52 4.65
N LEU A 93 -9.38 4.28 3.39
CA LEU A 93 -10.32 4.17 2.28
C LEU A 93 -11.34 3.05 2.51
N ILE A 94 -10.87 1.84 2.83
CA ILE A 94 -11.72 0.68 3.10
C ILE A 94 -12.64 0.95 4.28
N HIS A 95 -12.14 1.58 5.35
CA HIS A 95 -12.94 1.93 6.51
C HIS A 95 -14.08 2.86 6.13
N ALA A 96 -13.79 3.93 5.38
CA ALA A 96 -14.80 4.87 4.90
C ALA A 96 -15.90 4.17 4.06
N PHE A 97 -15.52 3.27 3.14
CA PHE A 97 -16.51 2.50 2.38
C PHE A 97 -17.32 1.54 3.25
N THR A 98 -16.70 0.98 4.30
CA THR A 98 -17.37 0.06 5.23
C THR A 98 -18.39 0.80 6.08
N GLU A 99 -18.04 1.97 6.61
CA GLU A 99 -18.94 2.82 7.40
C GLU A 99 -20.15 3.31 6.60
N ASN A 100 -19.98 3.54 5.30
CA ASN A 100 -21.06 3.91 4.40
C ASN A 100 -21.87 2.70 3.89
N GLY A 101 -21.60 1.49 4.38
CA GLY A 101 -22.31 0.27 4.01
C GLY A 101 -22.05 -0.22 2.57
N LEU A 102 -21.02 0.31 1.91
CA LEU A 102 -20.69 0.00 0.51
C LEU A 102 -19.86 -1.28 0.36
N ILE A 103 -19.08 -1.62 1.38
CA ILE A 103 -18.32 -2.87 1.43
C ILE A 103 -18.47 -3.55 2.79
N SER A 104 -18.39 -4.88 2.80
CA SER A 104 -18.49 -5.64 4.06
C SER A 104 -17.19 -5.52 4.90
N PRO A 105 -17.27 -5.59 6.24
CA PRO A 105 -16.07 -5.63 7.10
C PRO A 105 -15.10 -6.78 6.76
N ARG A 106 -15.62 -7.87 6.18
CA ARG A 106 -14.81 -9.00 5.70
C ARG A 106 -13.81 -8.59 4.62
N PHE A 107 -14.15 -7.61 3.78
CA PHE A 107 -13.23 -7.10 2.76
C PHE A 107 -11.99 -6.49 3.40
N GLY A 108 -12.17 -5.62 4.39
CA GLY A 108 -11.05 -5.02 5.13
C GLY A 108 -10.20 -6.05 5.84
N ALA A 109 -10.82 -7.04 6.49
CA ALA A 109 -10.08 -8.14 7.12
C ALA A 109 -9.19 -8.91 6.12
N GLN A 110 -9.66 -9.15 4.88
CA GLN A 110 -8.87 -9.82 3.84
C GLN A 110 -7.66 -8.97 3.40
N ILE A 111 -7.83 -7.65 3.27
CA ILE A 111 -6.74 -6.73 2.94
C ILE A 111 -5.68 -6.68 4.05
N THR A 112 -6.11 -6.64 5.31
CA THR A 112 -5.21 -6.67 6.47
C THR A 112 -4.43 -7.99 6.55
N MET A 113 -5.09 -9.13 6.30
CA MET A 113 -4.41 -10.44 6.25
C MET A 113 -3.36 -10.53 5.12
N GLY A 114 -3.68 -9.98 3.95
CA GLY A 114 -2.74 -9.88 2.83
C GLY A 114 -1.52 -9.03 3.19
N SER A 115 -1.76 -7.88 3.82
CA SER A 115 -0.70 -6.96 4.27
C SER A 115 0.19 -7.61 5.33
N TYR A 116 -0.38 -8.30 6.31
CA TYR A 116 0.39 -9.06 7.30
C TYR A 116 1.22 -10.19 6.66
N SER A 117 0.65 -10.90 5.69
CA SER A 117 1.36 -11.96 4.97
C SER A 117 2.53 -11.41 4.15
N ALA A 118 2.34 -10.26 3.50
CA ALA A 118 3.40 -9.54 2.81
C ALA A 118 4.51 -9.08 3.78
N PHE A 119 4.14 -8.52 4.94
CA PHE A 119 5.09 -8.11 5.97
C PHE A 119 5.97 -9.27 6.44
N LYS A 120 5.39 -10.46 6.66
CA LYS A 120 6.15 -11.67 6.98
C LYS A 120 7.11 -12.08 5.86
N SER A 121 6.68 -12.00 4.60
CA SER A 121 7.51 -12.35 3.44
C SER A 121 8.73 -11.42 3.32
N ILE A 122 8.52 -10.11 3.49
CA ILE A 122 9.58 -9.10 3.47
C ILE A 122 10.57 -9.36 4.61
N ASN A 123 10.05 -9.67 5.80
CA ASN A 123 10.83 -9.87 7.02
C ASN A 123 11.07 -11.35 7.37
N LYS A 124 11.22 -12.21 6.35
CA LYS A 124 11.36 -13.67 6.54
C LYS A 124 12.56 -14.09 7.39
N GLY A 125 13.60 -13.25 7.43
CA GLY A 125 14.82 -13.49 8.22
C GLY A 125 14.71 -13.12 9.70
N MET A 126 13.64 -12.43 10.11
CA MET A 126 13.44 -12.01 11.49
C MET A 126 12.78 -13.12 12.33
N SER A 127 13.01 -13.14 13.64
CA SER A 127 12.20 -13.96 14.54
C SER A 127 10.77 -13.41 14.64
N ALA A 128 9.85 -14.17 15.24
CA ALA A 128 8.49 -13.66 15.48
C ALA A 128 8.48 -12.45 16.43
N GLN A 129 9.32 -12.48 17.46
CA GLN A 129 9.45 -11.39 18.43
C GLN A 129 10.06 -10.12 17.80
N ASP A 130 11.05 -10.29 16.93
CA ASP A 130 11.65 -9.17 16.20
C ASP A 130 10.64 -8.55 15.23
N ARG A 131 9.81 -9.37 14.57
CA ARG A 131 8.72 -8.86 13.71
C ARG A 131 7.69 -8.03 14.48
N VAL A 132 7.32 -8.46 15.68
CA VAL A 132 6.40 -7.70 16.53
C VAL A 132 7.06 -6.38 16.96
N SER A 133 8.32 -6.43 17.38
CA SER A 133 9.08 -5.24 17.78
C SER A 133 9.27 -4.25 16.63
N ALA A 134 9.51 -4.76 15.42
CA ALA A 134 9.56 -3.99 14.20
C ALA A 134 8.26 -3.25 13.93
N MET A 135 7.12 -3.92 14.08
CA MET A 135 5.80 -3.32 13.89
C MET A 135 5.54 -2.16 14.86
N PHE A 136 5.91 -2.30 16.13
CA PHE A 136 5.82 -1.19 17.10
C PHE A 136 6.80 -0.06 16.82
N SER A 137 7.97 -0.37 16.25
CA SER A 137 8.96 0.64 15.88
C SER A 137 8.48 1.52 14.73
N ILE A 138 7.78 0.94 13.75
CA ILE A 138 7.11 1.68 12.67
C ILE A 138 6.13 2.71 13.24
N VAL A 139 5.22 2.25 14.10
CA VAL A 139 4.20 3.12 14.73
C VAL A 139 4.85 4.23 15.57
N LYS A 140 5.97 3.92 16.24
CA LYS A 140 6.72 4.93 17.00
C LYS A 140 7.34 5.98 16.09
N GLN A 141 7.95 5.56 14.98
CA GLN A 141 8.59 6.45 14.03
C GLN A 141 7.57 7.42 13.42
N ASP A 142 6.41 6.92 12.95
CA ASP A 142 5.36 7.78 12.40
C ASP A 142 4.92 8.87 13.40
N ARG A 143 4.73 8.50 14.67
CA ARG A 143 4.34 9.45 15.72
C ARG A 143 5.43 10.49 16.01
N ASP A 144 6.69 10.06 16.04
CA ASP A 144 7.81 10.96 16.33
C ASP A 144 8.06 11.92 15.14
N ASP A 145 7.83 11.48 13.90
CA ASP A 145 7.87 12.30 12.69
C ASP A 145 6.73 13.35 12.68
N ASP A 146 5.50 12.97 13.07
CA ASP A 146 4.37 13.91 13.21
C ASP A 146 4.67 15.02 14.23
N MET A 147 5.28 14.68 15.37
CA MET A 147 5.65 15.69 16.39
C MET A 147 6.81 16.60 15.96
N ALA A 148 7.71 16.14 15.09
CA ALA A 148 8.79 16.96 14.57
C ALA A 148 8.26 18.04 13.60
N ILE A 149 7.22 17.73 12.82
CA ILE A 149 6.58 18.68 11.90
C ILE A 149 5.83 19.78 12.67
N GLU A 150 5.19 19.45 13.79
CA GLU A 150 4.50 20.44 14.63
C GLU A 150 5.46 21.36 15.41
N GLY A 151 6.69 20.91 15.68
CA GLY A 151 7.70 21.67 16.43
C GLY A 151 8.42 22.76 15.63
N ASP A 152 8.45 22.66 14.30
CA ASP A 152 9.11 23.63 13.40
C ASP A 152 8.17 24.74 12.90
N ALA A 153 6.90 24.72 13.31
CA ALA A 153 5.89 25.73 12.94
C ALA A 153 5.67 26.85 13.98
N ALA A 154 6.56 26.96 14.98
CA ALA A 154 6.46 27.93 16.09
C ALA A 154 7.53 29.04 16.04
#